data_AF-A0A2I0QI41-F1
#
_entry.id   AF-A0A2I0QI41-F1
#
_cell.length_a   1.000
_cell.length_b   1.000
_cell.length_c   1.000
_cell.angle_alpha   90.00
_cell.angle_beta   90.00
_cell.angle_gamma   90.00
#
_symmetry.space_group_name_H-M   'P 1'
#
loop_
_entity.id
_entity.type
_entity.pdbx_description
1 polymer ?
#
loop_
_entity_poly.entity_id
_entity_poly.type
_entity_poly.pdbx_seq_one_letter_code
_entity_poly.pdbx_strand_id
1 'polypeptide(L)' 'MSFGDSDATTIIANSPAIADAFATSLGNLVKNDEESIKDVIELGKKFKEIYGICIIVKDKIGAWNVNLEKI' A
#
# COMPACT_ATOMS: atom_id res chain seq x y z
N MET A 1 13.65 1.57 -9.58
CA MET A 1 12.83 0.67 -10.42
C MET A 1 11.94 -0.12 -9.48
N SER A 2 10.65 0.21 -9.43
CA SER A 2 9.61 -0.66 -8.85
C SER A 2 9.19 -1.64 -9.95
N PHE A 3 8.96 -2.91 -9.60
CA PHE A 3 8.50 -3.96 -10.53
C PHE A 3 6.99 -4.23 -10.42
N GLY A 4 6.30 -3.51 -9.52
CA GLY A 4 4.85 -3.57 -9.37
C GLY A 4 4.13 -2.55 -10.25
N ASP A 5 2.83 -2.77 -10.46
CA ASP A 5 1.97 -1.87 -11.24
C ASP A 5 1.46 -0.67 -10.41
N SER A 6 1.87 -0.53 -9.14
CA SER A 6 1.42 0.58 -8.30
C SER A 6 1.98 1.92 -8.77
N ASP A 7 1.11 2.88 -9.00
CA ASP A 7 1.50 4.28 -9.28
C ASP A 7 2.00 4.96 -8.00
N ALA A 8 1.34 4.68 -6.88
CA ALA A 8 1.75 5.14 -5.56
C ALA A 8 1.41 4.11 -4.49
N THR A 9 2.33 3.90 -3.55
CA THR A 9 2.11 3.11 -2.34
C THR A 9 2.60 3.91 -1.14
N THR A 10 1.70 4.20 -0.20
CA THR A 10 1.99 4.95 1.02
C THR A 10 1.71 4.07 2.23
N ILE A 11 2.69 3.99 3.14
CA ILE A 11 2.61 3.21 4.37
C ILE A 11 2.76 4.16 5.55
N ILE A 12 1.85 4.05 6.52
CA ILE A 12 1.98 4.66 7.83
C ILE A 12 2.52 3.59 8.76
N ALA A 13 3.66 3.85 9.40
CA ALA A 13 4.32 2.89 10.29
C ALA A 13 4.94 3.59 11.51
N ASN A 14 5.43 2.79 12.45
CA ASN A 14 6.10 3.26 13.67
C ASN A 14 7.43 4.02 13.42
N SER A 15 8.03 3.88 12.23
CA SER A 15 9.25 4.59 11.85
C SER A 15 9.32 4.81 10.34
N PRO A 16 10.02 5.86 9.89
CA PRO A 16 10.18 6.13 8.45
C PRO A 16 10.87 4.99 7.69
N ALA A 17 11.88 4.35 8.30
CA ALA A 17 12.61 3.26 7.65
C ALA A 17 11.73 2.03 7.40
N ILE A 18 10.86 1.70 8.37
CA ILE A 18 9.89 0.61 8.23
C ILE A 18 8.84 0.96 7.17
N ALA A 19 8.33 2.20 7.19
CA ALA A 19 7.38 2.66 6.18
C ALA A 19 7.95 2.54 4.75
N ASP A 20 9.19 3.00 4.53
CA ASP A 20 9.85 2.97 3.21
C ASP A 20 10.09 1.54 2.70
N ALA A 21 10.56 0.65 3.58
CA ALA A 21 10.77 -0.76 3.25
C ALA A 21 9.46 -1.47 2.88
N PHE A 22 8.37 -1.21 3.62
CA PHE A 22 7.06 -1.78 3.32
C PHE A 22 6.43 -1.14 2.08
N ALA A 23 6.59 0.16 1.86
CA ALA A 23 6.07 0.82 0.67
C ALA A 23 6.70 0.24 -0.60
N THR A 24 8.01 0.01 -0.58
CA THR A 24 8.74 -0.61 -1.69
C THR A 24 8.33 -2.08 -1.88
N SER A 25 8.30 -2.87 -0.80
CA SER A 25 8.01 -4.31 -0.92
C SER A 25 6.55 -4.60 -1.27
N LEU A 26 5.59 -3.97 -0.60
CA LEU A 26 4.17 -4.14 -0.88
C LEU A 26 3.80 -3.56 -2.25
N GLY A 27 4.30 -2.36 -2.60
CA GLY A 27 4.05 -1.76 -3.91
C GLY A 27 4.53 -2.64 -5.07
N ASN A 28 5.66 -3.35 -4.90
CA ASN A 28 6.16 -4.31 -5.90
C ASN A 28 5.27 -5.55 -6.08
N LEU A 29 4.49 -5.93 -5.08
CA LEU A 29 3.58 -7.09 -5.15
C LEU A 29 2.28 -6.76 -5.87
N VAL A 30 1.92 -5.48 -5.96
CA VAL A 30 0.67 -5.02 -6.58
C VAL A 30 0.70 -5.25 -8.08
N LYS A 31 -0.40 -5.81 -8.60
CA LYS A 31 -0.72 -5.97 -10.01
C LYS A 31 -1.92 -5.10 -10.38
N ASN A 32 -2.09 -4.84 -11.67
CA ASN A 32 -3.16 -4.00 -12.22
C ASN A 32 -4.56 -4.66 -12.17
N ASP A 33 -4.97 -5.15 -11.00
CA ASP A 33 -6.27 -5.74 -10.73
C ASP A 33 -6.71 -5.45 -9.28
N GLU A 34 -8.02 -5.46 -9.04
CA GLU A 34 -8.57 -5.08 -7.74
C GLU A 34 -8.28 -6.12 -6.64
N GLU A 35 -8.22 -7.40 -7.03
CA GLU A 35 -7.99 -8.52 -6.11
C GLU A 35 -6.56 -8.48 -5.57
N SER A 36 -5.58 -8.21 -6.43
CA SER A 36 -4.19 -7.97 -6.03
C SER A 36 -4.04 -6.84 -5.01
N ILE A 37 -4.73 -5.71 -5.20
CA ILE A 37 -4.69 -4.60 -4.23
C ILE A 37 -5.24 -5.06 -2.86
N LYS A 38 -6.36 -5.79 -2.85
CA LYS A 38 -6.96 -6.32 -1.61
C LYS A 38 -6.01 -7.31 -0.93
N ASP A 39 -5.42 -8.24 -1.68
CA ASP A 39 -4.50 -9.25 -1.16
C ASP A 39 -3.26 -8.60 -0.53
N VAL A 40 -2.69 -7.58 -1.17
CA VAL A 40 -1.54 -6.84 -0.64
C VAL A 40 -1.90 -6.08 0.63
N ILE A 41 -3.08 -5.47 0.68
CA ILE A 41 -3.59 -4.81 1.90
C ILE A 41 -3.77 -5.83 3.03
N GLU A 42 -4.40 -6.98 2.77
CA GLU A 42 -4.57 -8.05 3.75
C GLU A 42 -3.23 -8.62 4.23
N LEU A 43 -2.24 -8.72 3.34
CA LEU A 43 -0.88 -9.09 3.71
C LEU A 43 -0.26 -8.05 4.66
N GLY A 44 -0.38 -6.76 4.33
CA GLY A 44 0.13 -5.66 5.14
C GLY A 44 -0.47 -5.60 6.55
N LYS A 45 -1.77 -5.90 6.69
CA LYS A 45 -2.47 -5.95 8.00
C LYS A 45 -1.88 -6.94 8.99
N LYS A 46 -1.14 -7.95 8.53
CA LYS A 46 -0.50 -8.95 9.39
C LYS A 46 0.69 -8.37 10.18
N PHE A 47 1.21 -7.22 9.76
CA PHE A 47 2.36 -6.56 10.40
C PHE A 47 1.88 -5.50 11.38
N LYS A 48 2.17 -5.69 12.66
CA LYS A 48 1.80 -4.76 13.75
C LYS A 48 2.48 -3.39 13.63
N GLU A 49 3.56 -3.32 12.87
CA GLU A 49 4.32 -2.11 12.62
C GLU A 49 3.63 -1.18 11.60
N ILE A 50 2.67 -1.71 10.83
CA ILE A 50 1.90 -0.97 9.84
C ILE A 50 0.60 -0.48 10.47
N TYR A 51 0.42 0.83 10.47
CA TYR A 51 -0.75 1.51 11.02
C TYR A 51 -1.73 1.94 9.94
N GLY A 52 -1.31 2.03 8.69
CA GLY A 52 -2.17 2.41 7.57
C GLY A 52 -1.51 2.15 6.22
N ILE A 53 -2.34 1.90 5.21
CA ILE A 53 -1.91 1.56 3.86
C ILE A 53 -2.78 2.33 2.87
N CYS A 54 -2.16 2.93 1.86
CA CYS A 54 -2.84 3.48 0.69
C CYS A 54 -2.09 3.03 -0.57
N ILE A 55 -2.80 2.41 -1.50
CA ILE A 55 -2.26 1.91 -2.77
C ILE A 55 -3.13 2.48 -3.89
N ILE A 56 -2.47 3.07 -4.88
CA ILE A 56 -3.11 3.65 -6.08
C ILE A 56 -2.57 2.92 -7.30
N VAL A 57 -3.49 2.43 -8.12
CA VAL A 57 -3.20 1.75 -9.39
C VAL A 57 -4.22 2.23 -10.41
N LYS A 58 -3.81 3.08 -11.34
CA LYS A 58 -4.65 3.72 -12.36
C LYS A 58 -5.90 4.37 -11.75
N ASP A 59 -7.07 3.85 -12.07
CA ASP A 59 -8.39 4.30 -11.62
C ASP A 59 -8.83 3.67 -10.29
N LYS A 60 -7.99 2.85 -9.66
CA LYS A 60 -8.30 2.12 -8.43
C LYS A 60 -7.50 2.64 -7.25
N ILE A 61 -8.18 2.74 -6.11
CA ILE A 61 -7.59 3.12 -4.84
C ILE A 61 -7.98 2.06 -3.80
N GLY A 62 -6.98 1.45 -3.18
CA GLY A 62 -7.13 0.60 -2.01
C GLY A 62 -6.59 1.30 -0.78
N ALA A 63 -7.36 1.34 0.29
CA ALA A 63 -6.98 2.00 1.52
C ALA A 63 -7.35 1.17 2.75
N TRP A 64 -6.49 1.21 3.76
CA TRP A 64 -6.76 0.65 5.08
C TRP A 64 -6.28 1.61 6.17
N ASN A 65 -7.17 1.87 7.13
CA ASN A 65 -6.93 2.71 8.30
C ASN A 65 -6.33 4.10 7.97
N VAL A 66 -6.74 4.65 6.83
CA VAL A 66 -6.44 6.00 6.38
C VAL A 66 -7.73 6.65 5.88
N ASN A 67 -7.89 7.95 6.11
CA ASN A 67 -9.02 8.73 5.60
C ASN A 67 -8.58 9.45 4.32
N LEU A 68 -9.39 9.33 3.26
CA LEU A 68 -9.16 9.99 1.97
C LEU A 68 -10.16 11.13 1.84
N GLU A 69 -9.69 12.36 2.01
CA GLU A 69 -10.49 13.55 1.79
C GLU A 69 -10.36 14.02 0.33
N LYS A 70 -11.50 14.30 -0.30
CA LYS A 70 -11.54 14.93 -1.62
C LYS A 70 -11.56 16.44 -1.42
N ILE A 71 -10.45 17.09 -1.79
CA ILE A 71 -10.29 18.55 -1.77
C ILE A 71 -10.83 19.13 -3.09
#